data_AF-A0A960DUP0-F1
#
_entry.id   AF-A0A960DUP0-F1
#
_cell.length_a   1.000
_cell.length_b   1.000
_cell.length_c   1.000
_cell.angle_alpha   90.00
_cell.angle_beta   90.00
_cell.angle_gamma   90.00
#
_symmetry.space_group_name_H-M   'P 1'
#
loop_
_entity.id
_entity.type
_entity.pdbx_description
1 polymer ?
#
loop_
_entity_poly.entity_id
_entity_poly.type
_entity_poly.pdbx_seq_one_letter_code
_entity_poly.pdbx_strand_id
1 'polypeptide(L)'
;MATKVLAATVALVVAGGAGAVAARTVLPIAPGNEPATAVRSADAGTAALGSLGAGTTEGRVVGITPCRIVDTRKSPAGPLQVGVARTFDVRGGGAAFVVQGGTAGGCDIPVDATLVEATVTAVDAGSGFLRVWPAGRSQPNATFLNYDDAFNVSTTGSLTLCGADGGTCSSTQELTARAYGSPTHLVIDVQAYVVPPMSVLMNADGTVVRSSRVVTVQKQATGRYAIAFDRDVTSCTYAATVSTPDAGLVDGFATVTNFASSSSAVFVRTFTAEGAEADRPFSLDVTC
;
A
#
# COMPACT_ATOMS: atom_id res chain seq x y z
N MET A 1 -36.42 62.53 -18.20
CA MET A 1 -35.58 63.65 -18.68
C MET A 1 -34.17 63.41 -18.20
N ALA A 2 -33.21 63.53 -19.11
CA ALA A 2 -31.81 63.20 -18.90
C ALA A 2 -31.16 64.08 -17.82
N THR A 3 -30.28 63.50 -17.02
CA THR A 3 -29.31 64.26 -16.23
C THR A 3 -27.95 63.61 -16.39
N LYS A 4 -27.14 64.22 -17.27
CA LYS A 4 -25.68 64.12 -17.23
C LYS A 4 -25.21 64.88 -15.99
N VAL A 5 -24.32 64.30 -15.19
CA VAL A 5 -23.49 65.06 -14.25
C VAL A 5 -22.04 64.71 -14.49
N LEU A 6 -21.27 65.79 -14.64
CA LEU A 6 -19.85 65.89 -14.96
C LEU A 6 -18.96 65.20 -13.92
N ALA A 7 -17.86 64.64 -14.43
CA ALA A 7 -16.74 64.16 -13.65
C ALA A 7 -16.02 65.31 -12.92
N ALA A 8 -15.69 65.09 -11.65
CA ALA A 8 -14.72 65.88 -10.90
C ALA A 8 -13.57 64.97 -10.48
N THR A 9 -12.38 65.29 -10.97
CA THR A 9 -11.12 64.59 -10.74
C THR A 9 -10.59 64.94 -9.35
N VAL A 10 -10.36 63.94 -8.49
CA VAL A 10 -9.56 64.09 -7.27
C VAL A 10 -8.26 63.33 -7.47
N ALA A 11 -7.16 64.07 -7.57
CA ALA A 11 -5.82 63.51 -7.58
C ALA A 11 -5.40 63.19 -6.14
N LEU A 12 -5.11 61.91 -5.86
CA LEU A 12 -4.37 61.50 -4.67
C LEU A 12 -3.00 60.98 -5.12
N VAL A 13 -1.96 61.71 -4.74
CA VAL A 13 -0.56 61.33 -4.92
C VAL A 13 -0.24 60.24 -3.90
N VAL A 14 0.16 59.05 -4.37
CA VAL A 14 0.82 58.05 -3.53
C VAL A 14 2.21 57.80 -4.09
N ALA A 15 3.20 58.09 -3.24
CA ALA A 15 4.62 57.96 -3.50
C ALA A 15 5.03 56.51 -3.79
N GLY A 16 5.99 56.36 -4.71
CA GLY A 16 6.47 55.08 -5.20
C GLY A 16 7.16 54.22 -4.14
N GLY A 17 6.78 52.95 -4.12
CA GLY A 17 7.61 51.84 -3.66
C GLY A 17 7.72 50.84 -4.80
N ALA A 18 8.91 50.71 -5.37
CA ALA A 18 9.22 49.72 -6.41
C ALA A 18 9.21 48.31 -5.80
N GLY A 19 8.03 47.68 -5.74
CA GLY A 19 7.90 46.24 -5.56
C GLY A 19 7.78 45.59 -6.93
N ALA A 20 8.85 44.98 -7.43
CA ALA A 20 8.78 44.17 -8.64
C ALA A 20 7.90 42.93 -8.35
N VAL A 21 6.65 42.96 -8.82
CA VAL A 21 5.85 41.75 -8.95
C VAL A 21 6.46 40.99 -10.12
N ALA A 22 7.21 39.93 -9.83
CA ALA A 22 7.67 39.00 -10.85
C ALA A 22 6.44 38.35 -11.50
N ALA A 23 6.02 38.85 -12.66
CA ALA A 23 5.10 38.15 -13.52
C ALA A 23 5.77 36.83 -13.91
N ARG A 24 5.33 35.72 -13.31
CA ARG A 24 5.71 34.39 -13.77
C ARG A 24 5.20 34.26 -15.20
N THR A 25 6.11 34.26 -16.16
CA THR A 25 5.82 33.83 -17.53
C THR A 25 5.39 32.38 -17.46
N VAL A 26 4.10 32.11 -17.66
CA VAL A 26 3.66 30.75 -17.98
C VAL A 26 4.21 30.46 -19.36
N LEU A 27 5.21 29.58 -19.46
CA LEU A 27 5.62 29.06 -20.77
C LEU A 27 4.41 28.29 -21.34
N PRO A 28 3.93 28.62 -22.54
CA PRO A 28 2.94 27.77 -23.20
C PRO A 28 3.60 26.42 -23.49
N ILE A 29 3.01 25.33 -22.99
CA ILE A 29 3.33 23.98 -23.46
C ILE A 29 2.78 23.92 -24.89
N ALA A 30 3.67 23.99 -25.88
CA ALA A 30 3.31 23.74 -27.26
C ALA A 30 2.95 22.24 -27.41
N PRO A 31 1.79 21.88 -27.98
CA PRO A 31 1.51 20.49 -28.35
C PRO A 31 2.52 20.10 -29.43
N GLY A 32 3.36 19.09 -29.17
CA GLY A 32 4.30 18.57 -30.17
C GLY A 32 5.75 18.32 -29.72
N ASN A 33 6.09 18.54 -28.45
CA ASN A 33 7.43 18.18 -27.91
C ASN A 33 7.43 16.84 -27.15
N GLU A 34 6.68 15.84 -27.63
CA GLU A 34 7.03 14.46 -27.31
C GLU A 34 8.36 14.15 -28.02
N PRO A 35 9.43 13.68 -27.33
CA PRO A 35 10.66 13.32 -28.01
C PRO A 35 10.34 12.16 -28.96
N ALA A 36 10.34 12.44 -30.27
CA ALA A 36 10.06 11.48 -31.35
C ALA A 36 11.11 10.36 -31.48
N THR A 37 11.94 10.15 -30.46
CA THR A 37 12.95 9.11 -30.44
C THR A 37 13.19 8.75 -28.98
N ALA A 38 12.53 7.70 -28.50
CA ALA A 38 13.00 7.01 -27.30
C ALA A 38 14.45 6.60 -27.60
N VAL A 39 15.42 7.21 -26.90
CA VAL A 39 16.81 6.77 -26.93
C VAL A 39 16.82 5.36 -26.37
N ARG A 40 16.78 4.35 -27.24
CA ARG A 40 17.09 2.98 -26.85
C ARG A 40 18.56 2.98 -26.46
N SER A 41 18.82 2.90 -25.16
CA SER A 41 20.16 2.56 -24.70
C SER A 41 20.44 1.14 -25.19
N ALA A 42 21.22 1.01 -26.26
CA ALA A 42 21.61 -0.28 -26.85
C ALA A 42 22.59 -1.06 -25.96
N ASP A 43 23.01 -0.47 -24.83
CA ASP A 43 23.96 -1.02 -23.88
C ASP A 43 23.30 -1.54 -22.59
N ALA A 44 21.96 -1.59 -22.54
CA ALA A 44 21.28 -2.43 -21.58
C ALA A 44 21.51 -3.89 -22.00
N GLY A 45 22.66 -4.44 -21.60
CA GLY A 45 22.84 -5.88 -21.56
C GLY A 45 21.60 -6.50 -20.91
N THR A 46 21.28 -7.72 -21.32
CA THR A 46 20.22 -8.58 -20.77
C THR A 46 20.49 -8.92 -19.29
N ALA A 47 20.68 -7.92 -18.45
CA ALA A 47 20.40 -8.02 -17.03
C ALA A 47 18.93 -8.40 -16.96
N ALA A 48 18.69 -9.65 -16.59
CA ALA A 48 17.35 -10.17 -16.44
C ALA A 48 16.51 -9.15 -15.67
N LEU A 49 15.50 -8.59 -16.35
CA LEU A 49 14.40 -7.87 -15.68
C LEU A 49 13.59 -8.80 -14.76
N GLY A 50 14.01 -10.05 -14.59
CA GLY A 50 13.51 -11.08 -13.69
C GLY A 50 13.66 -10.79 -12.19
N SER A 51 13.69 -9.52 -11.77
CA SER A 51 13.56 -9.18 -10.34
C SER A 51 12.92 -7.82 -10.03
N LEU A 52 12.62 -6.97 -11.02
CA LEU A 52 11.93 -5.69 -10.74
C LEU A 52 10.40 -5.83 -10.68
N GLY A 53 9.90 -6.96 -10.16
CA GLY A 53 8.47 -7.13 -9.91
C GLY A 53 7.94 -8.57 -9.92
N ALA A 54 8.83 -9.55 -10.00
CA ALA A 54 8.65 -10.80 -9.28
C ALA A 54 9.23 -10.61 -7.86
N GLY A 55 8.58 -9.75 -7.04
CA GLY A 55 9.06 -9.45 -5.67
C GLY A 55 9.32 -7.98 -5.33
N THR A 56 8.70 -7.00 -6.00
CA THR A 56 8.66 -5.63 -5.46
C THR A 56 7.87 -5.64 -4.15
N THR A 57 8.57 -5.47 -3.03
CA THR A 57 8.07 -5.27 -1.65
C THR A 57 7.33 -3.93 -1.46
N GLU A 58 6.68 -3.43 -2.51
CA GLU A 58 5.85 -2.23 -2.41
C GLU A 58 4.44 -2.66 -2.03
N GLY A 59 3.91 -2.04 -0.97
CA GLY A 59 2.59 -2.33 -0.46
C GLY A 59 1.82 -1.03 -0.26
N ARG A 60 0.50 -1.12 -0.30
CA ARG A 60 -0.39 0.00 -0.06
C ARG A 60 -0.65 0.11 1.44
N VAL A 61 -0.27 1.25 2.01
CA VAL A 61 -0.56 1.59 3.42
C VAL A 61 -2.02 2.04 3.52
N VAL A 62 -2.77 1.43 4.44
CA VAL A 62 -4.13 1.80 4.79
C VAL A 62 -4.15 2.19 6.27
N GLY A 63 -4.42 3.46 6.53
CA GLY A 63 -4.62 3.96 7.88
C GLY A 63 -5.95 3.47 8.46
N ILE A 64 -5.96 3.17 9.75
CA ILE A 64 -7.16 2.80 10.51
C ILE A 64 -7.31 3.72 11.72
N THR A 65 -8.52 3.77 12.29
CA THR A 65 -8.68 4.30 13.65
C THR A 65 -7.81 3.45 14.59
N PRO A 66 -6.92 4.06 15.40
CA PRO A 66 -6.04 3.31 16.28
C PRO A 66 -6.80 2.27 17.09
N CYS A 67 -6.36 1.01 16.99
CA CYS A 67 -7.10 -0.12 17.53
C CYS A 67 -6.17 -1.06 18.28
N ARG A 68 -6.58 -1.43 19.50
CA ARG A 68 -5.80 -2.31 20.37
C ARG A 68 -6.01 -3.77 19.99
N ILE A 69 -4.96 -4.42 19.48
CA ILE A 69 -5.01 -5.87 19.23
C ILE A 69 -4.58 -6.68 20.46
N VAL A 70 -3.71 -6.16 21.32
CA VAL A 70 -3.18 -6.89 22.49
C VAL A 70 -3.20 -6.02 23.74
N ASP A 71 -3.70 -6.57 24.85
CA ASP A 71 -3.54 -6.01 26.20
C ASP A 71 -3.36 -7.16 27.20
N THR A 72 -2.11 -7.56 27.44
CA THR A 72 -1.85 -8.72 28.31
C THR A 72 -2.24 -8.51 29.78
N ARG A 73 -2.54 -7.27 30.21
CA ARG A 73 -3.10 -7.00 31.55
C ARG A 73 -4.51 -7.54 31.70
N LYS A 74 -5.23 -7.68 30.58
CA LYS A 74 -6.59 -8.21 30.49
C LYS A 74 -6.62 -9.66 30.01
N SER A 75 -5.46 -10.23 29.70
CA SER A 75 -5.34 -11.62 29.25
C SER A 75 -5.19 -12.55 30.45
N PRO A 76 -5.88 -13.71 30.48
CA PRO A 76 -5.67 -14.71 31.53
C PRO A 76 -4.25 -15.30 31.51
N ALA A 77 -3.51 -15.18 30.41
CA ALA A 77 -2.12 -15.60 30.31
C ALA A 77 -1.13 -14.66 31.03
N GLY A 78 -1.58 -13.49 31.50
CA GLY A 78 -0.75 -12.55 32.26
C GLY A 78 0.39 -11.91 31.43
N PRO A 79 1.46 -11.40 32.08
CA PRO A 79 2.56 -10.72 31.39
C PRO A 79 3.44 -11.68 30.56
N LEU A 80 4.25 -11.11 29.67
CA LEU A 80 5.33 -11.86 29.01
C LEU A 80 6.35 -12.30 30.06
N GLN A 81 6.67 -13.59 30.09
CA GLN A 81 7.73 -14.13 30.95
C GLN A 81 9.10 -14.01 30.28
N VAL A 82 10.14 -13.77 31.07
CA VAL A 82 11.51 -13.62 30.57
C VAL A 82 11.91 -14.87 29.80
N GLY A 83 12.39 -14.68 28.58
CA GLY A 83 12.87 -15.79 27.77
C GLY A 83 11.77 -16.72 27.26
N VAL A 84 10.48 -16.40 27.40
CA VAL A 84 9.38 -17.20 26.83
C VAL A 84 8.73 -16.43 25.68
N ALA A 85 8.75 -17.01 24.49
CA ALA A 85 8.07 -16.44 23.33
C ALA A 85 6.56 -16.65 23.44
N ARG A 86 5.78 -15.62 23.06
CA ARG A 86 4.33 -15.68 22.95
C ARG A 86 3.87 -15.15 21.61
N THR A 87 2.87 -15.81 21.03
CA THR A 87 2.29 -15.44 19.75
C THR A 87 0.95 -14.73 19.92
N PHE A 88 0.61 -13.85 18.96
CA PHE A 88 -0.56 -12.98 19.01
C PHE A 88 -1.21 -12.85 17.65
N ASP A 89 -2.54 -12.83 17.64
CA ASP A 89 -3.35 -12.56 16.45
C ASP A 89 -3.30 -11.07 16.11
N VAL A 90 -3.12 -10.76 14.82
CA VAL A 90 -3.06 -9.37 14.32
C VAL A 90 -4.17 -9.08 13.32
N ARG A 91 -4.47 -10.02 12.43
CA ARG A 91 -5.42 -9.85 11.32
C ARG A 91 -6.64 -10.75 11.48
N GLY A 92 -7.67 -10.47 10.70
CA GLY A 92 -8.96 -11.15 10.79
C GLY A 92 -9.74 -10.74 12.04
N GLY A 93 -10.54 -11.67 12.55
CA GLY A 93 -11.39 -11.43 13.71
C GLY A 93 -11.70 -12.71 14.48
N GLY A 94 -12.32 -12.54 15.66
CA GLY A 94 -12.80 -13.67 16.47
C GLY A 94 -12.49 -13.55 17.96
N ALA A 95 -12.76 -14.64 18.69
CA ALA A 95 -12.64 -14.69 20.14
C ALA A 95 -11.19 -14.62 20.65
N ALA A 96 -10.20 -14.95 19.80
CA ALA A 96 -8.78 -14.91 20.17
C ALA A 96 -8.31 -13.51 20.61
N PHE A 97 -8.85 -12.46 19.99
CA PHE A 97 -8.56 -11.08 20.37
C PHE A 97 -8.98 -10.76 21.81
N VAL A 98 -10.08 -11.33 22.30
CA VAL A 98 -10.49 -11.20 23.71
C VAL A 98 -9.52 -11.92 24.64
N VAL A 99 -9.05 -13.11 24.24
CA VAL A 99 -8.10 -13.91 25.04
C VAL A 99 -6.75 -13.20 25.19
N GLN A 100 -6.30 -12.45 24.17
CA GLN A 100 -5.10 -11.60 24.27
C GLN A 100 -5.38 -10.18 24.81
N GLY A 101 -6.61 -9.91 25.25
CA GLY A 101 -7.02 -8.66 25.90
C GLY A 101 -7.26 -7.45 24.98
N GLY A 102 -7.23 -7.67 23.65
CA GLY A 102 -7.52 -6.66 22.65
C GLY A 102 -9.01 -6.40 22.42
N THR A 103 -9.30 -5.62 21.38
CA THR A 103 -10.65 -5.31 20.91
C THR A 103 -11.37 -6.60 20.49
N ALA A 104 -12.58 -6.81 21.03
CA ALA A 104 -13.38 -7.98 20.68
C ALA A 104 -13.68 -7.99 19.18
N GLY A 105 -13.40 -9.12 18.52
CA GLY A 105 -13.58 -9.24 17.07
C GLY A 105 -12.41 -8.74 16.23
N GLY A 106 -11.37 -8.16 16.81
CA GLY A 106 -10.19 -7.66 16.10
C GLY A 106 -10.29 -6.18 15.71
N CYS A 107 -9.49 -5.78 14.72
CA CYS A 107 -9.33 -4.39 14.26
C CYS A 107 -9.65 -4.21 12.77
N ASP A 108 -10.44 -5.11 12.19
CA ASP A 108 -10.79 -5.15 10.76
C ASP A 108 -9.57 -5.12 9.82
N ILE A 109 -8.43 -5.60 10.30
CA ILE A 109 -7.22 -5.77 9.50
C ILE A 109 -7.44 -7.01 8.62
N PRO A 110 -7.44 -6.87 7.29
CA PRO A 110 -7.80 -7.98 6.41
C PRO A 110 -6.72 -9.07 6.43
N VAL A 111 -7.13 -10.32 6.17
CA VAL A 111 -6.24 -11.50 6.21
C VAL A 111 -5.06 -11.41 5.22
N ASP A 112 -5.20 -10.56 4.22
CA ASP A 112 -4.25 -10.35 3.15
C ASP A 112 -3.24 -9.21 3.48
N ALA A 113 -3.36 -8.59 4.65
CA ALA A 113 -2.37 -7.67 5.19
C ALA A 113 -1.04 -8.39 5.46
N THR A 114 0.05 -7.76 5.04
CA THR A 114 1.41 -8.30 5.10
C THR A 114 2.27 -7.65 6.18
N LEU A 115 1.87 -6.47 6.65
CA LEU A 115 2.59 -5.68 7.64
C LEU A 115 1.60 -4.78 8.38
N VAL A 116 1.90 -4.46 9.63
CA VAL A 116 1.20 -3.42 10.39
C VAL A 116 2.18 -2.35 10.85
N GLU A 117 1.71 -1.11 10.90
CA GLU A 117 2.34 -0.07 11.70
C GLU A 117 1.67 -0.08 13.07
N ALA A 118 2.46 -0.40 14.09
CA ALA A 118 1.94 -0.58 15.43
C ALA A 118 2.82 0.11 16.46
N THR A 119 2.15 0.60 17.50
CA THR A 119 2.76 1.09 18.73
C THR A 119 2.77 -0.05 19.74
N VAL A 120 3.97 -0.49 20.09
CA VAL A 120 4.20 -1.53 21.10
C VAL A 120 4.60 -0.85 22.40
N THR A 121 3.92 -1.19 23.48
CA THR A 121 4.17 -0.63 24.81
C THR A 121 4.47 -1.73 25.81
N ALA A 122 5.58 -1.58 26.52
CA ALA A 122 5.89 -2.33 27.73
C ALA A 122 5.23 -1.63 28.92
N VAL A 123 4.46 -2.37 29.71
CA VAL A 123 3.67 -1.88 30.84
C VAL A 123 4.06 -2.64 32.11
N ASP A 124 4.10 -1.93 33.24
CA ASP A 124 4.40 -2.48 34.57
C ASP A 124 5.64 -3.39 34.54
N ALA A 125 6.73 -2.88 34.00
CA ALA A 125 7.94 -3.63 33.70
C ALA A 125 9.04 -3.42 34.75
N GLY A 126 9.96 -4.40 34.87
CA GLY A 126 11.32 -4.14 35.37
C GLY A 126 12.24 -3.70 34.22
N SER A 127 13.54 -3.54 34.44
CA SER A 127 14.47 -3.24 33.32
C SER A 127 14.65 -4.39 32.34
N GLY A 128 14.66 -4.09 31.04
CA GLY A 128 14.72 -5.10 29.99
C GLY A 128 14.57 -4.58 28.56
N PHE A 129 14.33 -5.52 27.64
CA PHE A 129 14.02 -5.20 26.25
C PHE A 129 13.09 -6.24 25.61
N LEU A 130 12.33 -5.80 24.62
CA LEU A 130 11.41 -6.61 23.82
C LEU A 130 11.99 -6.85 22.43
N ARG A 131 11.80 -8.07 21.94
CA ARG A 131 11.87 -8.37 20.52
C ARG A 131 10.48 -8.74 20.02
N VAL A 132 10.14 -8.26 18.83
CA VAL A 132 8.87 -8.52 18.16
C VAL A 132 9.18 -8.88 16.71
N TRP A 133 8.61 -9.99 16.21
CA TRP A 133 8.92 -10.51 14.87
C TRP A 133 7.78 -11.37 14.31
N PRO A 134 7.75 -11.68 13.00
CA PRO A 134 6.73 -12.57 12.45
C PRO A 134 6.79 -13.96 13.10
N ALA A 135 5.64 -14.51 13.47
CA ALA A 135 5.58 -15.85 14.05
C ALA A 135 6.16 -16.92 13.11
N GLY A 136 6.61 -18.05 13.67
CA GLY A 136 7.23 -19.12 12.88
C GLY A 136 8.59 -18.78 12.26
N ARG A 137 9.10 -17.56 12.44
CA ARG A 137 10.43 -17.15 11.94
C ARG A 137 11.50 -17.24 13.02
N SER A 138 12.73 -17.38 12.55
CA SER A 138 13.91 -17.30 13.42
C SER A 138 13.92 -15.98 14.16
N GLN A 139 14.06 -16.04 15.48
CA GLN A 139 14.12 -14.86 16.31
C GLN A 139 15.27 -13.93 15.87
N PRO A 140 15.00 -12.66 15.57
CA PRO A 140 16.05 -11.72 15.18
C PRO A 140 16.94 -11.34 16.38
N ASN A 141 18.13 -10.80 16.08
CA ASN A 141 18.99 -10.16 17.08
C ASN A 141 18.59 -8.70 17.38
N ALA A 142 17.80 -8.09 16.50
CA ALA A 142 17.33 -6.72 16.66
C ALA A 142 16.35 -6.58 17.83
N THR A 143 16.49 -5.49 18.58
CA THR A 143 15.56 -5.06 19.62
C THR A 143 14.48 -4.17 19.02
N PHE A 144 13.23 -4.35 19.45
CA PHE A 144 12.13 -3.47 19.05
C PHE A 144 11.96 -2.30 20.04
N LEU A 145 12.04 -2.59 21.34
CA LEU A 145 11.83 -1.63 22.42
C LEU A 145 12.72 -1.96 23.62
N ASN A 146 13.34 -0.95 24.24
CA ASN A 146 13.97 -1.07 25.56
C ASN A 146 13.02 -0.47 26.60
N TYR A 147 13.00 -1.03 27.81
CA TYR A 147 12.11 -0.59 28.88
C TYR A 147 12.77 -0.66 30.26
N ASP A 148 12.29 0.17 31.19
CA ASP A 148 12.69 0.18 32.60
C ASP A 148 11.48 0.23 33.54
N ASP A 149 11.75 0.31 34.84
CA ASP A 149 10.74 0.34 35.90
C ASP A 149 10.26 1.76 36.26
N ALA A 150 10.79 2.80 35.58
CA ALA A 150 10.44 4.18 35.88
C ALA A 150 9.12 4.60 35.23
N PHE A 151 8.84 4.10 34.01
CA PHE A 151 7.59 4.39 33.29
C PHE A 151 7.30 3.37 32.19
N ASN A 152 6.05 3.36 31.74
CA ASN A 152 5.66 2.56 30.57
C ASN A 152 6.29 3.14 29.31
N VAL A 153 7.08 2.34 28.59
CA VAL A 153 7.79 2.79 27.38
C VAL A 153 7.07 2.27 26.14
N SER A 154 6.90 3.15 25.15
CA SER A 154 6.28 2.82 23.85
C SER A 154 7.26 3.05 22.71
N THR A 155 7.19 2.23 21.67
CA THR A 155 7.85 2.47 20.39
C THR A 155 6.90 2.10 19.26
N THR A 156 6.83 2.98 18.27
CA THR A 156 6.07 2.75 17.04
C THR A 156 7.01 2.23 15.96
N GLY A 157 6.59 1.19 15.25
CA GLY A 157 7.37 0.66 14.15
C GLY A 157 6.55 -0.24 13.24
N SER A 158 7.14 -0.55 12.09
CA SER A 158 6.59 -1.51 11.14
C SER A 158 6.88 -2.94 11.60
N LEU A 159 5.85 -3.77 11.63
CA LEU A 159 5.90 -5.17 12.00
C LEU A 159 5.41 -6.02 10.83
N THR A 160 6.33 -6.70 10.16
CA THR A 160 5.99 -7.71 9.15
C THR A 160 5.21 -8.84 9.81
N LEU A 161 4.15 -9.30 9.15
CA LEU A 161 3.33 -10.41 9.60
C LEU A 161 3.78 -11.71 8.96
N CYS A 162 3.55 -12.81 9.67
CA CYS A 162 3.83 -14.14 9.13
C CYS A 162 3.09 -14.34 7.79
N GLY A 163 3.84 -14.72 6.76
CA GLY A 163 3.32 -15.13 5.46
C GLY A 163 3.62 -14.09 4.37
N ALA A 164 3.89 -12.85 4.78
CA ALA A 164 4.43 -11.81 3.92
C ALA A 164 5.90 -12.03 3.55
N ASP A 165 6.62 -12.79 4.39
CA ASP A 165 8.05 -13.03 4.30
C ASP A 165 8.40 -14.39 3.67
N GLY A 166 7.45 -14.94 2.90
CA GLY A 166 7.56 -16.23 2.23
C GLY A 166 7.55 -17.43 3.18
N GLY A 167 7.21 -17.23 4.46
CA GLY A 167 7.05 -18.31 5.43
C GLY A 167 5.71 -19.05 5.30
N THR A 168 5.70 -20.34 5.64
CA THR A 168 4.45 -21.05 5.95
C THR A 168 3.97 -20.62 7.32
N CYS A 169 2.73 -20.12 7.38
CA CYS A 169 2.19 -19.46 8.56
C CYS A 169 0.86 -20.06 8.95
N SER A 170 0.60 -20.09 10.25
CA SER A 170 -0.76 -20.30 10.73
C SER A 170 -1.66 -19.16 10.23
N SER A 171 -2.94 -19.47 9.99
CA SER A 171 -3.97 -18.47 9.64
C SER A 171 -4.32 -17.54 10.79
N THR A 172 -3.69 -17.75 11.94
CA THR A 172 -3.84 -17.04 13.21
C THR A 172 -2.45 -16.89 13.84
N GLN A 173 -2.32 -16.02 14.83
CA GLN A 173 -1.11 -15.84 15.63
C GLN A 173 0.11 -15.37 14.81
N GLU A 174 -0.03 -14.27 14.05
CA GLU A 174 0.95 -13.80 13.08
C GLU A 174 2.22 -13.19 13.67
N LEU A 175 2.18 -12.75 14.93
CA LEU A 175 3.25 -11.99 15.56
C LEU A 175 3.78 -12.71 16.79
N THR A 176 5.09 -12.73 16.99
CA THR A 176 5.72 -13.23 18.21
C THR A 176 6.35 -12.07 18.97
N ALA A 177 6.19 -12.06 20.30
CA ALA A 177 6.94 -11.18 21.19
C ALA A 177 7.63 -11.98 22.29
N ARG A 178 8.81 -11.50 22.72
CA ARG A 178 9.58 -12.08 23.82
C ARG A 178 10.28 -10.99 24.62
N ALA A 179 10.17 -11.09 25.93
CA ALA A 179 10.78 -10.21 26.91
C ALA A 179 12.11 -10.76 27.43
N TYR A 180 13.03 -9.85 27.75
CA TYR A 180 14.36 -10.11 28.30
C TYR A 180 14.64 -9.18 29.47
N GLY A 181 15.47 -9.62 30.43
CA GLY A 181 15.74 -8.87 31.66
C GLY A 181 14.66 -9.11 32.71
N SER A 182 13.48 -8.51 32.51
CA SER A 182 12.34 -8.59 33.44
C SER A 182 11.02 -8.93 32.72
N PRO A 183 10.05 -9.56 33.39
CA PRO A 183 8.69 -9.70 32.86
C PRO A 183 8.05 -8.34 32.60
N THR A 184 7.12 -8.28 31.65
CA THR A 184 6.36 -7.06 31.35
C THR A 184 5.00 -7.39 30.75
N HIS A 185 4.01 -6.56 31.04
CA HIS A 185 2.78 -6.56 30.25
C HIS A 185 3.03 -5.90 28.89
N LEU A 186 2.54 -6.56 27.84
CA LEU A 186 2.53 -6.05 26.48
C LEU A 186 1.18 -5.43 26.13
N VAL A 187 1.24 -4.25 25.51
CA VAL A 187 0.12 -3.62 24.79
C VAL A 187 0.55 -3.36 23.35
N ILE A 188 -0.31 -3.69 22.38
CA ILE A 188 -0.07 -3.37 20.96
C ILE A 188 -1.31 -2.67 20.40
N ASP A 189 -1.11 -1.44 19.96
CA ASP A 189 -2.09 -0.61 19.27
C ASP A 189 -1.68 -0.47 17.79
N VAL A 190 -2.56 -0.79 16.85
CA VAL A 190 -2.31 -0.69 15.40
C VAL A 190 -2.95 0.58 14.85
N GLN A 191 -2.19 1.33 14.04
CA GLN A 191 -2.66 2.56 13.40
C GLN A 191 -2.74 2.47 11.87
N ALA A 192 -2.04 1.51 11.26
CA ALA A 192 -2.12 1.24 9.83
C ALA A 192 -1.75 -0.22 9.52
N TYR A 193 -2.20 -0.71 8.38
CA TYR A 193 -1.76 -1.98 7.82
C TYR A 193 -1.34 -1.80 6.36
N VAL A 194 -0.60 -2.77 5.84
CA VAL A 194 -0.12 -2.78 4.46
C VAL A 194 -0.68 -4.00 3.76
N VAL A 195 -1.27 -3.79 2.59
CA VAL A 195 -1.71 -4.86 1.68
C VAL A 195 -0.92 -4.79 0.37
N PRO A 196 -0.63 -5.92 -0.28
CA PRO A 196 -0.12 -5.92 -1.64
C PRO A 196 -1.08 -5.18 -2.59
N PRO A 197 -0.56 -4.40 -3.56
CA PRO A 197 -1.40 -3.75 -4.55
C PRO A 197 -2.12 -4.80 -5.41
N MET A 198 -3.23 -4.43 -6.04
CA MET A 198 -3.85 -5.25 -7.08
C MET A 198 -3.39 -4.71 -8.43
N SER A 199 -2.57 -5.46 -9.14
CA SER A 199 -2.03 -5.01 -10.42
C SER A 199 -1.65 -6.17 -11.32
N VAL A 200 -1.58 -5.90 -12.63
CA VAL A 200 -1.10 -6.86 -13.62
C VAL A 200 -0.40 -6.14 -14.77
N LEU A 201 0.65 -6.76 -15.26
CA LEU A 201 1.36 -6.38 -16.47
C LEU A 201 1.31 -7.54 -17.44
N MET A 202 0.80 -7.27 -18.63
CA MET A 202 0.48 -8.25 -19.66
C MET A 202 1.31 -8.01 -20.92
N ASN A 203 1.74 -9.09 -21.56
CA ASN A 203 2.24 -9.06 -22.92
C ASN A 203 1.08 -8.98 -23.93
N ALA A 204 1.40 -8.59 -25.17
CA ALA A 204 0.43 -8.56 -26.26
C ALA A 204 -0.13 -9.95 -26.58
N ASP A 205 0.64 -11.02 -26.39
CA ASP A 205 0.18 -12.39 -26.61
C ASP A 205 -0.82 -12.90 -25.54
N GLY A 206 -1.11 -12.07 -24.52
CA GLY A 206 -2.01 -12.41 -23.42
C GLY A 206 -1.34 -13.17 -22.28
N THR A 207 0.00 -13.29 -22.27
CA THR A 207 0.75 -13.85 -21.14
C THR A 207 0.98 -12.82 -20.04
N VAL A 208 0.94 -13.26 -18.78
CA VAL A 208 1.21 -12.43 -17.60
C VAL A 208 2.72 -12.30 -17.41
N VAL A 209 3.21 -11.07 -17.31
CA VAL A 209 4.61 -10.76 -17.04
C VAL A 209 4.84 -10.60 -15.54
N ARG A 210 3.99 -9.79 -14.91
CA ARG A 210 3.96 -9.54 -13.47
C ARG A 210 2.52 -9.41 -13.02
N SER A 211 2.24 -9.86 -11.81
CA SER A 211 0.92 -9.70 -11.23
C SER A 211 1.00 -9.65 -9.71
N SER A 212 0.09 -8.90 -9.11
CA SER A 212 -0.15 -8.91 -7.68
C SER A 212 -1.65 -9.07 -7.43
N ARG A 213 -1.99 -10.03 -6.57
CA ARG A 213 -3.36 -10.40 -6.18
C ARG A 213 -4.30 -10.79 -7.34
N VAL A 214 -3.74 -11.18 -8.49
CA VAL A 214 -4.48 -11.75 -9.62
C VAL A 214 -4.67 -13.24 -9.41
N VAL A 215 -5.91 -13.72 -9.57
CA VAL A 215 -6.28 -15.15 -9.49
C VAL A 215 -6.32 -15.77 -10.87
N THR A 216 -6.95 -15.08 -11.84
CA THR A 216 -7.02 -15.57 -13.23
C THR A 216 -6.97 -14.43 -14.23
N VAL A 217 -6.41 -14.72 -15.40
CA VAL A 217 -6.51 -13.89 -16.59
C VAL A 217 -7.08 -14.75 -17.72
N GLN A 218 -8.14 -14.25 -18.37
CA GLN A 218 -8.82 -14.94 -19.46
C GLN A 218 -8.91 -14.02 -20.67
N LYS A 219 -8.33 -14.44 -21.79
CA LYS A 219 -8.53 -13.77 -23.07
C LYS A 219 -9.91 -14.15 -23.62
N GLN A 220 -10.76 -13.15 -23.85
CA GLN A 220 -12.14 -13.34 -24.31
C GLN A 220 -12.25 -13.18 -25.84
N ALA A 221 -11.45 -12.27 -26.40
CA ALA A 221 -11.32 -12.03 -27.83
C ALA A 221 -10.01 -11.23 -28.08
N THR A 222 -9.73 -10.90 -29.33
CA THR A 222 -8.66 -9.95 -29.69
C THR A 222 -8.86 -8.64 -28.92
N GLY A 223 -7.83 -8.22 -28.18
CA GLY A 223 -7.83 -7.01 -27.39
C GLY A 223 -8.82 -7.00 -26.21
N ARG A 224 -9.35 -8.16 -25.77
CA ARG A 224 -10.33 -8.25 -24.67
C ARG A 224 -9.92 -9.28 -23.62
N TYR A 225 -9.83 -8.86 -22.36
CA TYR A 225 -9.34 -9.65 -21.25
C TYR A 225 -10.26 -9.52 -20.03
N ALA A 226 -10.62 -10.64 -19.40
CA ALA A 226 -11.22 -10.67 -18.08
C ALA A 226 -10.14 -11.02 -17.06
N ILE A 227 -9.99 -10.20 -16.02
CA ILE A 227 -8.93 -10.33 -15.01
C ILE A 227 -9.59 -10.38 -13.64
N ALA A 228 -9.45 -11.51 -12.96
CA ALA A 228 -10.01 -11.72 -11.63
C ALA A 228 -8.94 -11.52 -10.55
N PHE A 229 -9.30 -10.84 -9.47
CA PHE A 229 -8.50 -10.65 -8.28
C PHE A 229 -8.99 -11.55 -7.13
N ASP A 230 -8.22 -11.61 -6.05
CA ASP A 230 -8.49 -12.46 -4.88
C ASP A 230 -9.58 -11.90 -3.94
N ARG A 231 -10.21 -10.79 -4.32
CA ARG A 231 -11.25 -10.11 -3.56
C ARG A 231 -12.28 -9.42 -4.46
N ASP A 232 -13.38 -8.98 -3.86
CA ASP A 232 -14.35 -8.10 -4.51
C ASP A 232 -13.71 -6.76 -4.87
N VAL A 233 -13.86 -6.34 -6.13
CA VAL A 233 -13.33 -5.10 -6.67
C VAL A 233 -14.40 -4.09 -7.06
N THR A 234 -15.68 -4.39 -6.86
CA THR A 234 -16.82 -3.59 -7.39
C THR A 234 -16.79 -2.12 -6.98
N SER A 235 -16.26 -1.80 -5.80
CA SER A 235 -16.14 -0.43 -5.26
C SER A 235 -14.82 0.26 -5.59
N CYS A 236 -13.96 -0.37 -6.39
CA CYS A 236 -12.59 0.09 -6.63
C CYS A 236 -12.52 0.97 -7.88
N THR A 237 -11.41 1.69 -7.99
CA THR A 237 -11.04 2.48 -9.17
C THR A 237 -9.93 1.76 -9.93
N TYR A 238 -9.89 1.95 -11.25
CA TYR A 238 -9.01 1.21 -12.15
C TYR A 238 -8.32 2.15 -13.11
N ALA A 239 -7.04 1.89 -13.39
CA ALA A 239 -6.29 2.54 -14.45
C ALA A 239 -5.59 1.48 -15.29
N ALA A 240 -5.79 1.50 -16.61
CA ALA A 240 -5.00 0.69 -17.53
C ALA A 240 -4.28 1.58 -18.54
N THR A 241 -3.07 1.19 -18.89
CA THR A 241 -2.23 1.90 -19.87
C THR A 241 -1.60 0.88 -20.79
N VAL A 242 -1.64 1.13 -22.09
CA VAL A 242 -0.88 0.33 -23.06
C VAL A 242 0.60 0.62 -22.83
N SER A 243 1.34 -0.40 -22.41
CA SER A 243 2.73 -0.29 -22.01
C SER A 243 3.41 -1.65 -22.22
N THR A 244 4.65 -1.64 -22.73
CA THR A 244 5.46 -2.85 -22.80
C THR A 244 6.09 -3.13 -21.44
N PRO A 245 6.51 -4.39 -21.19
CA PRO A 245 7.17 -4.73 -19.94
C PRO A 245 8.44 -3.96 -19.60
N ASP A 246 9.14 -3.51 -20.63
CA ASP A 246 10.38 -2.74 -20.54
C ASP A 246 10.10 -1.22 -20.52
N ALA A 247 8.88 -0.82 -20.16
CA ALA A 247 8.39 0.57 -20.13
C ALA A 247 8.46 1.31 -21.49
N GLY A 248 8.62 0.59 -22.60
CA GLY A 248 8.42 1.15 -23.95
C GLY A 248 6.93 1.37 -24.23
N LEU A 249 6.60 2.46 -24.93
CA LEU A 249 5.24 2.77 -25.37
C LEU A 249 4.93 2.07 -26.68
N VAL A 250 3.74 1.50 -26.78
CA VAL A 250 3.14 1.02 -28.04
C VAL A 250 1.91 1.85 -28.29
N ASP A 251 1.71 2.28 -29.52
CA ASP A 251 0.58 3.13 -29.89
C ASP A 251 -0.76 2.45 -29.60
N GLY A 252 -1.58 3.11 -28.80
CA GLY A 252 -2.87 2.59 -28.39
C GLY A 252 -3.35 3.14 -27.05
N PHE A 253 -4.51 2.65 -26.63
CA PHE A 253 -5.05 2.93 -25.32
C PHE A 253 -5.79 1.71 -24.77
N ALA A 254 -6.03 1.72 -23.47
CA ALA A 254 -6.78 0.68 -22.78
C ALA A 254 -7.97 1.30 -22.05
N THR A 255 -9.06 0.54 -21.95
CA THR A 255 -10.23 0.89 -21.15
C THR A 255 -10.53 -0.24 -20.19
N VAL A 256 -11.00 0.08 -18.99
CA VAL A 256 -11.34 -0.90 -17.96
C VAL A 256 -12.75 -0.66 -17.47
N THR A 257 -13.52 -1.73 -17.30
CA THR A 257 -14.84 -1.70 -16.66
C THR A 257 -14.97 -2.84 -15.66
N ASN A 258 -15.98 -2.80 -14.80
CA ASN A 258 -16.39 -3.98 -14.04
C ASN A 258 -16.76 -5.13 -14.98
N PHE A 259 -16.53 -6.38 -14.57
CA PHE A 259 -16.98 -7.55 -15.31
C PHE A 259 -18.36 -7.97 -14.79
N ALA A 260 -19.40 -7.80 -15.62
CA ALA A 260 -20.79 -7.92 -15.17
C ALA A 260 -21.16 -9.27 -14.53
N SER A 261 -20.43 -10.35 -14.83
CA SER A 261 -20.65 -11.69 -14.29
C SER A 261 -19.77 -12.05 -13.09
N SER A 262 -18.92 -11.14 -12.60
CA SER A 262 -18.08 -11.39 -11.42
C SER A 262 -17.74 -10.12 -10.67
N SER A 263 -18.03 -10.07 -9.36
CA SER A 263 -17.65 -8.96 -8.48
C SER A 263 -16.13 -8.90 -8.21
N SER A 264 -15.40 -9.98 -8.47
CA SER A 264 -13.94 -10.02 -8.30
C SER A 264 -13.17 -9.80 -9.60
N ALA A 265 -13.84 -9.49 -10.71
CA ALA A 265 -13.17 -9.31 -12.00
C ALA A 265 -13.44 -7.98 -12.69
N VAL A 266 -12.44 -7.54 -13.43
CA VAL A 266 -12.54 -6.40 -14.35
C VAL A 266 -12.41 -6.88 -15.80
N PHE A 267 -12.95 -6.09 -16.70
CA PHE A 267 -12.86 -6.29 -18.14
C PHE A 267 -11.97 -5.22 -18.76
N VAL A 268 -10.85 -5.63 -19.32
CA VAL A 268 -9.90 -4.75 -20.01
C VAL A 268 -10.08 -4.90 -21.52
N ARG A 269 -10.17 -3.77 -22.20
CA ARG A 269 -10.10 -3.70 -23.67
C ARG A 269 -8.90 -2.88 -24.09
N THR A 270 -8.17 -3.35 -25.08
CA THR A 270 -7.02 -2.66 -25.67
C THR A 270 -7.25 -2.33 -27.13
N PHE A 271 -6.76 -1.17 -27.54
CA PHE A 271 -6.99 -0.62 -28.88
C PHE A 271 -5.69 -0.13 -29.52
N THR A 272 -5.68 -0.03 -30.85
CA THR A 272 -4.67 0.76 -31.57
C THR A 272 -4.92 2.26 -31.38
N ALA A 273 -4.01 3.11 -31.85
CA ALA A 273 -4.20 4.57 -31.79
C ALA A 273 -5.42 5.04 -32.60
N GLU A 274 -5.81 4.26 -33.62
CA GLU A 274 -6.98 4.50 -34.47
C GLU A 274 -8.29 3.98 -33.85
N GLY A 275 -8.23 3.36 -32.66
CA GLY A 275 -9.40 2.86 -31.94
C GLY A 275 -9.89 1.47 -32.36
N ALA A 276 -9.13 0.73 -33.17
CA ALA A 276 -9.44 -0.67 -33.48
C ALA A 276 -9.04 -1.59 -32.32
N GLU A 277 -9.88 -2.56 -31.95
CA GLU A 277 -9.51 -3.56 -30.94
C GLU A 277 -8.31 -4.39 -31.41
N ALA A 278 -7.27 -4.43 -30.58
CA ALA A 278 -6.04 -5.12 -30.90
C ALA A 278 -5.41 -5.65 -29.63
N ASP A 279 -4.76 -6.79 -29.75
CA ASP A 279 -3.90 -7.33 -28.71
C ASP A 279 -2.70 -6.38 -28.49
N ARG A 280 -2.66 -5.72 -27.34
CA ARG A 280 -1.59 -4.81 -26.94
C ARG A 280 -1.05 -5.22 -25.57
N PRO A 281 0.24 -4.99 -25.28
CA PRO A 281 0.72 -5.14 -23.92
C PRO A 281 0.16 -3.99 -23.07
N PHE A 282 -0.19 -4.27 -21.81
CA PHE A 282 -0.76 -3.26 -20.93
C PHE A 282 -0.42 -3.52 -19.47
N SER A 283 -0.38 -2.43 -18.70
CA SER A 283 -0.45 -2.45 -17.24
C SER A 283 -1.86 -2.11 -16.78
N LEU A 284 -2.29 -2.73 -15.69
CA LEU A 284 -3.53 -2.43 -14.99
C LEU A 284 -3.22 -2.30 -13.50
N ASP A 285 -3.69 -1.22 -12.90
CA ASP A 285 -3.67 -0.97 -11.45
C ASP A 285 -5.11 -0.83 -10.95
N VAL A 286 -5.39 -1.48 -9.81
CA VAL A 286 -6.69 -1.48 -9.15
C VAL A 286 -6.54 -0.98 -7.72
N THR A 287 -7.30 0.05 -7.37
CA THR A 287 -7.23 0.70 -6.06
C THR A 287 -8.61 0.78 -5.40
N CYS A 288 -8.68 0.22 -4.20
CA CYS A 288 -9.70 0.41 -3.19
C CYS A 288 -9.00 1.07 -1.99
#